data_AF-E3JTM2-F1
#
_entry.id   AF-E3JTM2-F1
#
_cell.length_a   1.000
_cell.length_b   1.000
_cell.length_c   1.000
_cell.angle_alpha   90.00
_cell.angle_beta   90.00
_cell.angle_gamma   90.00
#
_symmetry.space_group_name_H-M   'P 1'
#
loop_
_entity.id
_entity.type
_entity.pdbx_description
1 polymer ?
#
loop_
_entity_poly.entity_id
_entity_poly.type
_entity_poly.pdbx_seq_one_letter_code
_entity_poly.pdbx_strand_id
1 'polypeptide(L)' 'MKRKTGRGKLWEAIEILEEKGGKYYIKWAGIDPATQEPWEPTWEPKSMANAALVADWRKAAD' A
#
# COMPACT_ATOMS: atom_id res chain seq x y z
N MET A 1 5.04 26.66 10.60
CA MET A 1 4.16 25.77 9.79
C MET A 1 4.00 24.45 10.54
N LYS A 2 2.83 24.15 11.11
CA LYS A 2 2.61 22.89 11.85
C LYS A 2 2.35 21.77 10.84
N ARG A 3 3.37 20.96 10.52
CA ARG A 3 3.11 19.65 9.90
C ARG A 3 2.46 18.81 10.98
N LYS A 4 1.14 18.62 10.93
CA LYS A 4 0.49 17.58 11.72
C LYS A 4 0.95 16.24 11.15
N THR A 5 2.07 15.72 11.66
CA THR A 5 2.42 14.31 11.48
C THR A 5 1.49 13.52 12.41
N GLY A 6 0.22 13.42 12.04
CA GLY A 6 -0.59 12.32 12.53
C GLY A 6 0.12 11.07 12.06
N ARG A 7 0.66 10.27 12.98
CA ARG A 7 1.13 8.93 12.67
C ARG A 7 -0.10 8.15 12.24
N GLY A 8 -0.40 8.19 10.94
CA GLY A 8 -1.49 7.44 10.34
C GLY A 8 -1.34 5.97 10.71
N LYS A 9 -2.47 5.27 10.81
CA LYS A 9 -2.46 3.83 11.02
C LYS A 9 -1.75 3.20 9.83
N LEU A 10 -0.67 2.46 10.09
CA LEU A 10 -0.02 1.65 9.07
C LEU A 10 -0.74 0.31 8.98
N TRP A 11 -0.88 -0.17 7.75
CA TRP A 11 -1.43 -1.47 7.44
C TRP A 11 -0.36 -2.26 6.70
N GLU A 12 -0.31 -3.55 6.95
CA GLU A 12 0.65 -4.44 6.30
C GLU A 12 0.21 -4.67 4.85
N ALA A 13 1.14 -4.44 3.93
CA ALA A 13 0.94 -4.65 2.49
C ALA A 13 1.85 -5.80 2.04
N ILE A 14 1.33 -6.64 1.14
CA ILE A 14 2.05 -7.77 0.56
C ILE A 14 2.96 -7.27 -0.57
N GLU A 15 2.38 -6.59 -1.56
CA GLU A 15 3.12 -6.13 -2.73
C GLU A 15 2.36 -5.01 -3.47
N ILE A 16 3.07 -4.28 -4.33
CA ILE A 16 2.47 -3.41 -5.34
C ILE A 16 2.25 -4.26 -6.60
N LEU A 17 1.04 -4.25 -7.12
CA LEU A 17 0.65 -4.98 -8.32
C LEU A 17 0.81 -4.14 -9.59
N GLU A 18 0.48 -2.84 -9.51
CA GLU A 18 0.51 -1.93 -10.66
C GLU A 18 0.79 -0.48 -10.24
N GLU A 19 1.32 0.32 -11.17
CA GLU A 19 1.48 1.77 -11.02
C GLU A 19 0.72 2.51 -12.13
N LYS A 20 -0.17 3.45 -11.76
CA LYS A 20 -0.90 4.28 -12.72
C LYS A 20 -1.24 5.63 -12.13
N GLY A 21 -1.00 6.70 -12.89
CA GLY A 21 -1.49 8.05 -12.56
C GLY A 21 -1.10 8.56 -11.17
N GLY A 22 0.13 8.27 -10.71
CA GLY A 22 0.58 8.68 -9.38
C GLY A 22 -0.01 7.87 -8.22
N LYS A 23 -0.54 6.68 -8.52
CA LYS A 23 -1.05 5.72 -7.53
C LYS A 23 -0.40 4.36 -7.70
N TYR A 24 -0.45 3.58 -6.63
CA TYR A 24 -0.09 2.18 -6.62
C TYR A 24 -1.34 1.34 -6.36
N TYR A 25 -1.48 0.24 -7.09
CA TYR A 25 -2.45 -0.79 -6.80
C TYR A 25 -1.81 -1.75 -5.79
N ILE A 26 -2.23 -1.69 -4.53
CA ILE A 26 -1.56 -2.36 -3.42
C ILE A 26 -2.38 -3.56 -2.99
N LYS A 27 -1.73 -4.73 -2.91
CA LYS A 27 -2.29 -5.92 -2.30
C LYS A 27 -2.02 -5.88 -0.80
N TRP A 28 -3.08 -5.96 -0.01
CA TRP A 28 -3.00 -5.86 1.45
C TRP A 28 -2.86 -7.24 2.11
N ALA A 29 -2.23 -7.28 3.28
CA ALA A 29 -2.14 -8.48 4.07
C ALA A 29 -3.36 -8.65 4.99
N GLY A 30 -3.63 -9.89 5.37
CA GLY A 30 -4.71 -10.24 6.30
C GLY A 30 -6.05 -10.51 5.64
N ILE A 31 -7.05 -10.77 6.50
CA ILE A 31 -8.42 -11.10 6.15
C ILE A 31 -9.31 -9.92 6.54
N ASP A 32 -10.21 -9.51 5.65
CA ASP A 32 -11.25 -8.55 5.95
C ASP A 32 -12.25 -9.18 6.93
N PRO A 33 -12.42 -8.64 8.15
CA PRO A 33 -13.36 -9.20 9.10
C PRO A 33 -14.81 -9.14 8.62
N ALA A 34 -15.16 -8.23 7.71
CA ALA A 34 -16.51 -8.08 7.17
C ALA A 34 -16.88 -9.20 6.20
N THR A 35 -15.96 -9.61 5.33
CA THR A 35 -16.20 -10.64 4.31
C THR A 35 -15.65 -12.01 4.68
N GLN A 36 -14.72 -12.07 5.66
CA GLN A 36 -13.90 -13.25 5.97
C GLN A 36 -13.01 -13.70 4.80
N GLU A 37 -12.73 -12.80 3.86
CA GLU A 37 -11.88 -13.04 2.69
C GLU A 37 -10.62 -12.16 2.75
N PRO A 38 -9.54 -12.49 1.99
CA PRO A 38 -8.39 -11.61 1.90
C PRO A 38 -8.79 -10.19 1.48
N TRP A 39 -8.11 -9.18 2.04
CA TRP A 39 -8.37 -7.80 1.65
C TRP A 39 -8.21 -7.59 0.14
N GLU A 40 -9.23 -7.01 -0.48
CA GLU A 40 -9.15 -6.64 -1.89
C GLU A 40 -8.05 -5.60 -2.10
N PRO A 41 -7.26 -5.71 -3.19
CA PRO A 41 -6.27 -4.70 -3.50
C PRO A 41 -6.93 -3.35 -3.84
N THR A 42 -6.31 -2.25 -3.45
CA THR A 42 -6.86 -0.90 -3.68
C THR A 42 -5.85 0.04 -4.33
N TRP A 43 -6.36 1.05 -5.05
CA TRP A 43 -5.54 2.09 -5.67
C TRP A 43 -5.26 3.23 -4.67
N GLU A 44 -4.08 3.21 -4.08
CA GLU A 44 -3.66 4.22 -3.12
C GLU A 44 -2.69 5.26 -3.71
N PRO A 45 -2.72 6.52 -3.23
CA PRO A 45 -1.69 7.50 -3.56
C PRO A 45 -0.29 6.99 -3.21
N LYS A 46 0.73 7.33 -4.01
CA LYS A 46 2.13 6.95 -3.73
C LYS A 46 2.61 7.33 -2.32
N SER A 47 2.05 8.38 -1.72
CA SER A 47 2.37 8.80 -0.34
C SER A 47 1.89 7.82 0.73
N MET A 48 1.01 6.87 0.40
CA MET A 48 0.55 5.81 1.30
C MET A 48 1.43 4.56 1.24
N ALA A 49 2.18 4.36 0.16
CA ALA A 49 3.18 3.29 0.10
C ALA A 49 4.47 3.76 0.78
N ASN A 50 4.96 2.96 1.73
CA ASN A 50 6.25 3.25 2.35
C ASN A 50 7.41 2.92 1.39
N ALA A 51 8.60 3.47 1.69
CA ALA A 51 9.77 3.31 0.83
C ALA A 51 10.23 1.85 0.69
N ALA A 52 10.02 1.00 1.70
CA ALA A 52 10.40 -0.41 1.66
C ALA A 52 9.56 -1.19 0.64
N LEU A 53 8.24 -1.03 0.69
CA LEU A 53 7.30 -1.66 -0.25
C LEU A 53 7.61 -1.27 -1.71
N VAL A 54 7.91 0.02 -1.94
CA VAL A 54 8.28 0.51 -3.27
C VAL A 54 9.61 -0.06 -3.73
N ALA A 55 10.61 -0.16 -2.84
CA ALA A 55 11.91 -0.72 -3.17
C ALA A 55 11.82 -2.20 -3.54
N ASP A 56 11.02 -2.98 -2.82
CA ASP A 56 10.85 -4.40 -3.10
C ASP A 56 10.11 -4.63 -4.42
N TRP A 57 9.08 -3.83 -4.70
CA TRP A 57 8.40 -3.86 -6.00
C TRP A 57 9.34 -3.52 -7.17
N ARG A 58 10.18 -2.49 -7.02
CA ARG A 58 11.14 -2.09 -8.07
C ARG A 58 12.17 -3.17 -8.36
N LYS A 59 12.61 -3.93 -7.35
CA LYS A 59 13.53 -5.07 -7.56
C LYS A 59 12.86 -6.24 -8.29
N ALA A 60 11.56 -6.44 -8.08
CA ALA A 60 10.81 -7.52 -8.73
C ALA A 60 10.42 -7.18 -10.18
N ALA A 61 10.46 -5.90 -10.56
CA ALA A 61 10.12 -5.40 -11.89
C ALA A 61 11.32 -5.26 -12.85
N ASP A 62 12.52 -5.63 -12.40
CA ASP A 62 13.77 -5.70 -13.19
C ASP A 62 13.93 -7.12 -13.77
#